data_AF-W5SBY9-F1
#
_entry.id   AF-W5SBY9-F1
#
_cell.length_a   1.000
_cell.length_b   1.000
_cell.length_c   1.000
_cell.angle_alpha   90.00
_cell.angle_beta   90.00
_cell.angle_gamma   90.00
#
_symmetry.space_group_name_H-M   'P 1'
#
loop_
_entity.id
_entity.type
_entity.pdbx_description
1 polymer ?
#
loop_
_entity_poly.entity_id
_entity_poly.type
_entity_poly.pdbx_seq_one_letter_code
_entity_poly.pdbx_strand_id
1 'polypeptide(L)'
;MAAESKISFFDSLIKIGQGFQDIFGIFGNAIGDTFGLTAVKSGDKKSKVGEQFERIKKGLEDTKDKLKELSSEISEAKNANRSSIEVVKGAIKGAGDVFDKLIDALTKLADATKDDNSIGHNDNNAAAGAEKAGVEAIIGGIQTIIAEAGKSGISIKPGDAGGQVTAAARCPCCTGWS
;
A
#
# COMPACT_ATOMS: atom_id res chain seq x y z
N MET A 1 1.06 -44.07 -20.03
CA MET A 1 2.18 -43.52 -19.22
C MET A 1 2.82 -42.24 -19.76
N ALA A 2 3.59 -42.22 -20.86
CA ALA A 2 4.26 -40.97 -21.31
C ALA A 2 3.30 -39.87 -21.78
N ALA A 3 2.20 -40.23 -22.46
CA ALA A 3 1.18 -39.27 -22.88
C ALA A 3 0.38 -38.70 -21.69
N GLU A 4 -0.01 -39.55 -20.73
CA GLU A 4 -0.77 -39.14 -19.53
C GLU A 4 0.06 -38.26 -18.57
N SER A 5 1.36 -38.53 -18.44
CA SER A 5 2.29 -37.68 -17.69
C SER A 5 2.41 -36.28 -18.33
N LYS A 6 2.49 -36.20 -19.67
CA LYS A 6 2.48 -34.92 -20.38
C LYS A 6 1.15 -34.17 -20.21
N ILE A 7 0.02 -34.85 -20.36
CA ILE A 7 -1.32 -34.24 -20.21
C ILE A 7 -1.50 -33.68 -18.79
N SER A 8 -1.13 -34.44 -17.76
CA SER A 8 -1.24 -33.99 -16.36
C SER A 8 -0.27 -32.85 -16.00
N PHE A 9 0.91 -32.80 -16.63
CA PHE A 9 1.82 -31.67 -16.51
C PHE A 9 1.26 -30.40 -17.16
N PHE A 10 0.70 -30.49 -18.37
CA PHE A 10 0.07 -29.34 -19.03
C PHE A 10 -1.14 -28.80 -18.26
N ASP A 11 -1.97 -29.68 -17.69
CA ASP A 11 -3.09 -29.27 -16.82
C ASP A 11 -2.60 -28.50 -15.58
N SER A 12 -1.48 -28.93 -14.98
CA SER A 12 -0.85 -28.22 -13.86
C SER A 12 -0.39 -26.82 -14.28
N LEU A 13 0.21 -26.67 -15.46
CA LEU A 13 0.66 -25.37 -15.97
C LEU A 13 -0.51 -24.42 -16.29
N ILE A 14 -1.62 -24.94 -16.82
CA ILE A 14 -2.81 -24.14 -17.10
C ILE A 14 -3.38 -23.56 -15.80
N LYS A 15 -3.51 -24.39 -14.76
CA LYS A 15 -3.98 -23.96 -13.44
C LYS A 15 -3.09 -22.87 -12.83
N ILE A 16 -1.78 -23.12 -12.81
CA ILE A 16 -0.79 -22.14 -12.34
C ILE A 16 -0.90 -20.84 -13.14
N GLY A 17 -1.01 -20.92 -14.47
CA GLY A 17 -1.16 -19.75 -15.34
C GLY A 17 -2.43 -18.95 -15.05
N GLN A 18 -3.55 -19.63 -14.80
CA GLN A 18 -4.80 -19.00 -14.42
C GLN A 18 -4.71 -18.36 -13.03
N GLY A 19 -4.10 -19.02 -12.05
CA GLY A 19 -3.84 -18.46 -10.73
C GLY A 19 -2.98 -17.18 -10.78
N PHE A 20 -1.96 -17.14 -11.65
CA PHE A 20 -1.20 -15.90 -11.89
C PHE A 20 -2.06 -14.80 -12.52
N GLN A 21 -2.91 -15.12 -13.50
CA GLN A 21 -3.81 -14.15 -14.11
C GLN A 21 -4.80 -13.56 -13.09
N ASP A 22 -5.36 -14.40 -12.22
CA ASP A 22 -6.27 -13.96 -11.16
C ASP A 22 -5.58 -12.99 -10.19
N ILE A 23 -4.33 -13.30 -9.80
CA ILE A 23 -3.51 -12.42 -8.96
C ILE A 23 -3.29 -11.06 -9.63
N PHE A 24 -2.87 -11.03 -10.90
CA PHE A 24 -2.66 -9.77 -11.63
C PHE A 24 -3.96 -8.99 -11.84
N GLY A 25 -5.08 -9.68 -12.05
CA GLY A 25 -6.40 -9.06 -12.16
C GLY A 25 -6.82 -8.38 -10.86
N ILE A 26 -6.70 -9.06 -9.72
CA ILE A 26 -7.03 -8.52 -8.39
C ILE A 26 -6.13 -7.35 -8.04
N PHE A 27 -4.80 -7.53 -8.18
CA PHE A 27 -3.83 -6.49 -7.89
C PHE A 27 -4.05 -5.26 -8.80
N GLY A 28 -4.27 -5.50 -10.09
CA GLY A 28 -4.58 -4.46 -11.07
C GLY A 28 -5.86 -3.70 -10.75
N ASN A 29 -6.93 -4.40 -10.34
CA ASN A 29 -8.18 -3.76 -9.92
C ASN A 29 -7.99 -2.94 -8.64
N ALA A 30 -7.33 -3.52 -7.62
CA ALA A 30 -7.10 -2.85 -6.35
C ALA A 30 -6.26 -1.58 -6.50
N ILE A 31 -5.20 -1.62 -7.33
CA ILE A 31 -4.35 -0.45 -7.59
C ILE A 31 -5.02 0.52 -8.56
N GLY A 32 -5.68 0.03 -9.61
CA GLY A 32 -6.37 0.87 -10.60
C GLY A 32 -7.45 1.74 -9.97
N ASP A 33 -8.24 1.18 -9.06
CA ASP A 33 -9.32 1.90 -8.37
C ASP A 33 -8.82 2.81 -7.24
N THR A 34 -7.67 2.49 -6.62
CA THR A 34 -7.19 3.17 -5.40
C THR A 34 -6.08 4.21 -5.66
N PHE A 35 -5.15 3.92 -6.57
CA PHE A 35 -4.15 4.90 -7.03
C PHE A 35 -4.70 5.79 -8.16
N GLY A 36 -5.77 5.37 -8.84
CA GLY A 36 -6.31 6.00 -10.04
C GLY A 36 -7.27 7.16 -9.83
N LEU A 37 -7.00 8.10 -8.92
CA LEU A 37 -7.74 9.38 -8.80
C LEU A 37 -9.03 9.38 -7.96
N THR A 38 -9.13 8.57 -6.90
CA THR A 38 -9.97 8.93 -5.73
C THR A 38 -9.31 10.10 -5.00
N ALA A 39 -9.24 11.24 -5.69
CA ALA A 39 -8.46 12.39 -5.29
C ALA A 39 -8.95 12.88 -3.94
N VAL A 40 -8.15 12.62 -2.91
CA VAL A 40 -8.17 13.41 -1.69
C VAL A 40 -7.88 14.85 -2.13
N LYS A 41 -8.86 15.73 -1.94
CA LYS A 41 -8.82 17.14 -2.31
C LYS A 41 -8.55 17.98 -1.07
N SER A 42 -8.10 19.21 -1.30
CA SER A 42 -8.09 20.23 -0.26
C SER A 42 -9.49 20.38 0.34
N GLY A 43 -9.58 20.40 1.68
CA GLY A 43 -10.86 20.45 2.40
C GLY A 43 -11.47 19.08 2.73
N ASP A 44 -11.04 18.00 2.08
CA ASP A 44 -11.42 16.65 2.50
C ASP A 44 -10.89 16.37 3.92
N LYS A 45 -11.59 15.51 4.65
CA LYS A 45 -11.16 15.07 5.98
C LYS A 45 -9.91 14.21 5.89
N LYS A 46 -9.05 14.26 6.92
CA LYS A 46 -7.89 13.36 7.02
C LYS A 46 -8.33 11.89 7.01
N SER A 47 -9.50 11.56 7.57
CA SER A 47 -10.08 10.21 7.51
C SER A 47 -10.24 9.66 6.09
N LYS A 48 -10.43 10.52 5.08
CA LYS A 48 -10.48 10.10 3.67
C LYS A 48 -9.12 9.60 3.17
N VAL A 49 -8.01 10.12 3.71
CA VAL A 49 -6.66 9.59 3.46
C VAL A 49 -6.53 8.20 4.09
N GLY A 50 -7.05 8.02 5.30
CA GLY A 50 -7.07 6.72 5.98
C GLY A 50 -7.85 5.66 5.21
N GLU A 51 -9.00 6.04 4.63
CA GLU A 51 -9.77 5.17 3.74
C GLU A 51 -8.95 4.74 2.51
N GLN A 52 -8.11 5.61 1.94
CA GLN A 52 -7.22 5.21 0.86
C GLN A 52 -6.21 4.16 1.33
N PHE A 53 -5.58 4.37 2.50
CA PHE A 53 -4.62 3.40 3.04
C PHE A 53 -5.27 2.03 3.32
N GLU A 54 -6.48 1.99 3.87
CA GLU A 54 -7.21 0.73 4.08
C GLU A 54 -7.56 0.03 2.76
N ARG A 55 -7.90 0.77 1.70
CA ARG A 55 -8.16 0.18 0.37
C ARG A 55 -6.90 -0.44 -0.23
N ILE A 56 -5.76 0.25 -0.15
CA ILE A 56 -4.46 -0.29 -0.61
C ILE A 56 -4.12 -1.55 0.20
N LYS A 57 -4.25 -1.48 1.53
CA LYS A 57 -4.00 -2.59 2.44
C LYS A 57 -4.82 -3.82 2.07
N LYS A 58 -6.14 -3.65 1.88
CA LYS A 58 -7.03 -4.74 1.47
C LYS A 58 -6.60 -5.36 0.13
N GLY A 59 -6.22 -4.53 -0.84
CA GLY A 59 -5.68 -5.02 -2.11
C GLY A 59 -4.42 -5.88 -1.94
N LEU A 60 -3.53 -5.51 -1.03
CA LEU A 60 -2.35 -6.31 -0.70
C LEU A 60 -2.71 -7.60 0.04
N GLU A 61 -3.66 -7.57 0.98
CA GLU A 61 -4.18 -8.77 1.67
C GLU A 61 -4.76 -9.77 0.67
N ASP A 62 -5.67 -9.31 -0.20
CA ASP A 62 -6.31 -10.16 -1.22
C ASP A 62 -5.28 -10.79 -2.17
N THR A 63 -4.27 -10.00 -2.59
CA THR A 63 -3.18 -10.48 -3.46
C THR A 63 -2.30 -11.51 -2.73
N LYS A 64 -2.00 -11.27 -1.45
CA LYS A 64 -1.20 -12.17 -0.62
C LYS A 64 -1.89 -13.52 -0.43
N ASP A 65 -3.19 -13.52 -0.16
CA ASP A 65 -3.96 -14.75 0.03
C ASP A 65 -4.01 -15.57 -1.26
N LYS A 66 -4.17 -14.92 -2.42
CA LYS A 66 -4.10 -15.60 -3.72
C LYS A 66 -2.72 -16.13 -4.06
N LEU A 67 -1.64 -15.42 -3.70
CA LEU A 67 -0.28 -15.95 -3.82
C LEU A 67 -0.09 -17.21 -2.96
N LYS A 68 -0.67 -17.26 -1.76
CA LYS A 68 -0.63 -18.44 -0.89
C LYS A 68 -1.40 -19.62 -1.50
N GLU A 69 -2.57 -19.36 -2.09
CA GLU A 69 -3.34 -20.36 -2.85
C GLU A 69 -2.51 -20.92 -4.01
N LEU A 70 -1.93 -20.05 -4.85
CA LEU A 70 -1.06 -20.42 -5.96
C LEU A 70 0.17 -21.24 -5.49
N SER A 71 0.77 -20.87 -4.35
CA SER A 71 1.86 -21.65 -3.76
C SER A 71 1.42 -23.08 -3.40
N SER A 72 0.17 -23.29 -3.00
CA SER A 72 -0.39 -24.62 -2.77
C SER A 72 -0.51 -25.39 -4.09
N GLU A 73 -1.12 -24.78 -5.10
CA GLU A 73 -1.30 -25.42 -6.42
C GLU A 73 0.03 -25.83 -7.07
N ILE A 74 1.06 -24.98 -6.97
CA ILE A 74 2.41 -25.28 -7.46
C ILE A 74 3.03 -26.48 -6.71
N SER A 75 2.66 -26.69 -5.43
CA SER A 75 3.11 -27.85 -4.66
C SER A 75 2.58 -29.17 -5.22
N GLU A 76 1.39 -29.12 -5.81
CA GLU A 76 0.65 -30.26 -6.32
C GLU A 76 0.93 -30.53 -7.80
N ALA A 77 1.74 -29.68 -8.44
CA ALA A 77 2.11 -29.79 -9.84
C ALA A 77 2.79 -31.14 -10.14
N LYS A 78 2.15 -31.94 -10.98
CA LYS A 78 2.61 -33.30 -11.30
C LYS A 78 3.74 -33.26 -12.31
N ASN A 79 4.73 -34.12 -12.14
CA ASN A 79 5.90 -34.26 -13.04
C ASN A 79 6.77 -32.98 -13.16
N ALA A 80 6.63 -32.03 -12.22
CA ALA A 80 7.51 -30.87 -12.12
C ALA A 80 8.76 -31.19 -11.28
N ASN A 81 9.89 -30.56 -11.61
CA ASN A 81 11.12 -30.71 -10.85
C ASN A 81 10.96 -30.09 -9.45
N ARG A 82 11.25 -30.86 -8.40
CA ARG A 82 11.12 -30.42 -7.00
C ARG A 82 11.94 -29.16 -6.70
N SER A 83 13.17 -29.08 -7.23
CA SER A 83 14.01 -27.90 -7.02
C SER A 83 13.39 -26.63 -7.65
N SER A 84 12.75 -26.74 -8.81
CA SER A 84 12.03 -25.62 -9.44
C SER A 84 10.81 -25.20 -8.62
N ILE A 85 10.05 -26.15 -8.06
CA ILE A 85 8.92 -25.86 -7.16
C ILE A 85 9.38 -25.08 -5.92
N GLU A 86 10.50 -25.49 -5.30
CA GLU A 86 11.01 -24.81 -4.11
C GLU A 86 11.49 -23.38 -4.40
N VAL A 87 12.10 -23.13 -5.56
CA VAL A 87 12.49 -21.78 -5.98
C VAL A 87 11.26 -20.88 -6.11
N VAL A 88 10.19 -21.36 -6.76
CA VAL A 88 8.97 -20.55 -6.94
C VAL A 88 8.28 -20.30 -5.60
N LYS A 89 8.19 -21.30 -4.73
CA LYS A 89 7.68 -21.12 -3.36
C LYS A 89 8.51 -20.12 -2.56
N GLY A 90 9.83 -20.16 -2.69
CA GLY A 90 10.73 -19.21 -2.06
C GLY A 90 10.45 -17.77 -2.51
N ALA A 91 10.24 -17.57 -3.81
CA ALA A 91 9.87 -16.27 -4.37
C ALA A 91 8.49 -15.80 -3.85
N ILE A 92 7.48 -16.68 -3.84
CA ILE A 92 6.15 -16.36 -3.31
C ILE A 92 6.22 -15.99 -1.83
N LYS A 93 6.98 -16.75 -1.03
CA LYS A 93 7.18 -16.44 0.39
C LYS A 93 7.86 -15.08 0.57
N GLY A 94 8.92 -14.81 -0.19
CA GLY A 94 9.62 -13.52 -0.14
C GLY A 94 8.70 -12.34 -0.48
N ALA A 95 7.81 -12.49 -1.47
CA ALA A 95 6.78 -11.50 -1.78
C ALA A 95 5.77 -11.34 -0.62
N GLY A 96 5.34 -12.45 -0.01
CA GLY A 96 4.46 -12.46 1.16
C GLY A 96 5.06 -11.71 2.36
N ASP A 97 6.35 -11.91 2.65
CA ASP A 97 7.06 -11.22 3.74
C ASP A 97 7.14 -9.70 3.50
N VAL A 98 7.26 -9.26 2.24
CA VAL A 98 7.20 -7.84 1.87
C VAL A 98 5.78 -7.29 2.04
N PHE A 99 4.77 -8.03 1.58
CA PHE A 99 3.36 -7.63 1.74
C PHE A 99 2.99 -7.47 3.21
N ASP A 100 3.44 -8.36 4.10
CA ASP A 100 3.20 -8.22 5.54
C ASP A 100 3.67 -6.88 6.10
N LYS A 101 4.89 -6.46 5.75
CA LYS A 101 5.43 -5.18 6.23
C LYS A 101 4.69 -3.98 5.63
N LEU A 102 4.28 -4.07 4.36
CA LEU A 102 3.52 -3.01 3.71
C LEU A 102 2.10 -2.89 4.30
N ILE A 103 1.44 -4.02 4.59
CA ILE A 103 0.14 -4.10 5.27
C ILE A 103 0.24 -3.48 6.67
N ASP A 104 1.29 -3.81 7.43
CA ASP A 104 1.53 -3.23 8.76
C ASP A 104 1.74 -1.70 8.68
N ALA A 105 2.52 -1.23 7.70
CA ALA A 105 2.78 0.19 7.50
C ALA A 105 1.49 0.94 7.12
N LEU A 106 0.69 0.39 6.22
CA LEU A 106 -0.60 0.96 5.79
C LEU A 106 -1.61 0.98 6.93
N THR A 107 -1.64 -0.05 7.78
CA THR A 107 -2.49 -0.09 8.98
C THR A 107 -2.16 1.07 9.91
N LYS A 108 -0.87 1.30 10.21
CA LYS A 108 -0.43 2.45 11.03
C LYS A 108 -0.80 3.78 10.41
N LEU A 109 -0.67 3.91 9.09
CA LEU A 109 -1.03 5.13 8.36
C LEU A 109 -2.54 5.40 8.39
N ALA A 110 -3.35 4.37 8.20
CA ALA A 110 -4.80 4.45 8.32
C ALA A 110 -5.22 4.86 9.74
N ASP A 111 -4.62 4.25 10.76
CA ASP A 111 -4.89 4.58 12.17
C ASP A 111 -4.54 6.02 12.51
N ALA A 112 -3.39 6.52 12.04
CA ALA A 112 -2.93 7.89 12.28
C ALA A 112 -3.75 8.96 11.55
N THR A 113 -4.60 8.56 10.60
CA THR A 113 -5.39 9.49 9.77
C THR A 113 -6.88 9.47 10.08
N LYS A 114 -7.32 8.80 11.16
CA LYS A 114 -8.74 8.74 11.58
C LYS A 114 -9.36 10.08 11.99
N ASP A 115 -8.56 11.12 12.17
CA ASP A 115 -8.99 12.46 12.57
C ASP A 115 -10.01 13.06 11.57
N ASP A 116 -11.08 13.65 12.09
CA ASP A 116 -12.17 14.21 11.30
C ASP A 116 -11.90 15.63 10.77
N ASN A 117 -10.79 16.26 11.19
CA ASN A 117 -10.46 17.58 10.68
C ASN A 117 -10.12 17.52 9.20
N SER A 118 -10.41 18.61 8.49
CA SER A 118 -10.00 18.77 7.10
C SER A 118 -8.48 18.78 6.96
N ILE A 119 -8.02 18.32 5.81
CA ILE A 119 -6.64 18.53 5.36
C ILE A 119 -6.46 20.02 5.12
N GLY A 120 -5.41 20.59 5.72
CA GLY A 120 -5.17 22.04 5.70
C GLY A 120 -6.14 22.82 6.60
N HIS A 121 -6.73 22.17 7.61
CA HIS A 121 -7.57 22.85 8.59
C HIS A 121 -6.84 24.02 9.23
N ASN A 122 -7.49 25.19 9.21
CA ASN A 122 -6.99 26.44 9.74
C ASN A 122 -8.06 27.03 10.66
N ASP A 123 -7.74 27.11 11.94
CA ASP A 123 -8.62 27.65 12.97
C ASP A 123 -8.23 29.07 13.34
N ASN A 124 -9.23 29.89 13.70
CA ASN A 124 -9.01 31.26 14.20
C ASN A 124 -8.52 31.30 15.66
N ASN A 125 -8.37 30.13 16.29
CA ASN A 125 -7.92 29.97 17.67
C ASN A 125 -6.38 30.03 17.78
N ALA A 126 -5.85 29.98 19.00
CA ALA A 126 -4.41 29.84 19.19
C ALA A 126 -3.91 28.57 18.48
N ALA A 127 -2.78 28.67 17.78
CA ALA A 127 -2.21 27.54 17.04
C ALA A 127 -1.96 26.37 17.99
N ALA A 128 -2.64 25.25 17.74
CA ALA A 128 -2.34 23.99 18.39
C ALA A 128 -1.27 23.25 17.56
N GLY A 129 -0.28 22.68 18.24
CA GLY A 129 0.67 21.78 17.60
C GLY A 129 -0.04 20.54 17.06
N ALA A 130 0.51 19.94 16.00
CA ALA A 130 0.04 18.64 15.54
C ALA A 130 0.22 17.58 16.64
N GLU A 131 -0.68 16.60 16.65
CA GLU A 131 -0.61 15.48 17.58
C GLU A 131 0.64 14.64 17.26
N LYS A 132 1.56 14.59 18.23
CA LYS A 132 2.92 14.09 18.02
C LYS A 132 2.94 12.61 17.59
N ALA A 133 2.14 11.76 18.23
CA ALA A 133 2.20 10.32 17.97
C ALA A 133 1.69 9.99 16.56
N GLY A 134 0.65 10.66 16.09
CA GLY A 134 0.13 10.55 14.73
C GLY A 134 1.14 11.01 13.69
N VAL A 135 1.83 12.13 13.92
CA VAL A 135 2.92 12.59 13.03
C VAL A 135 4.06 11.57 12.98
N GLU A 136 4.51 11.06 14.12
CA GLU A 136 5.56 10.03 14.19
C GLU A 136 5.13 8.72 13.52
N ALA A 137 3.86 8.32 13.68
CA ALA A 137 3.30 7.13 13.02
C ALA A 137 3.26 7.29 11.50
N ILE A 138 2.87 8.46 10.99
CA ILE A 138 2.88 8.75 9.55
C ILE A 138 4.31 8.67 9.00
N ILE A 139 5.27 9.31 9.67
CA ILE A 139 6.68 9.29 9.26
C ILE A 139 7.20 7.85 9.24
N GLY A 140 6.98 7.08 10.31
CA GLY A 140 7.46 5.70 10.43
C GLY A 140 6.83 4.75 9.40
N GLY A 141 5.53 4.90 9.13
CA GLY A 141 4.84 4.13 8.10
C GLY A 141 5.40 4.38 6.71
N ILE A 142 5.58 5.65 6.34
CA ILE A 142 6.15 6.06 5.04
C ILE A 142 7.61 5.60 4.92
N GLN A 143 8.42 5.73 5.96
CA GLN A 143 9.81 5.23 5.96
C GLN A 143 9.89 3.72 5.73
N THR A 144 8.96 2.96 6.31
CA THR A 144 8.87 1.51 6.09
C THR A 144 8.58 1.20 4.63
N ILE A 145 7.61 1.89 4.02
CA ILE A 145 7.27 1.75 2.60
C ILE A 145 8.48 2.07 1.71
N ILE A 146 9.18 3.19 1.97
CA ILE A 146 10.38 3.57 1.22
C ILE A 146 11.49 2.53 1.37
N ALA A 147 11.71 2.01 2.58
CA ALA A 147 12.74 1.02 2.84
C ALA A 147 12.49 -0.30 2.10
N GLU A 148 11.24 -0.79 2.07
CA GLU A 148 10.90 -1.99 1.31
C GLU A 148 10.94 -1.74 -0.20
N ALA A 149 10.50 -0.57 -0.68
CA ALA A 149 10.63 -0.19 -2.09
C ALA A 149 12.09 -0.13 -2.55
N GLY A 150 12.99 0.42 -1.71
CA GLY A 150 14.42 0.50 -1.99
C GLY A 150 15.08 -0.86 -2.14
N LYS A 151 14.66 -1.86 -1.36
CA LYS A 151 15.13 -3.27 -1.50
C LYS A 151 14.74 -3.87 -2.85
N SER A 152 13.65 -3.39 -3.44
CA SER A 152 13.18 -3.76 -4.79
C SER A 152 13.85 -2.94 -5.91
N GLY A 153 14.87 -2.15 -5.60
CA GLY A 153 15.61 -1.34 -6.57
C GLY A 153 14.94 -0.01 -6.93
N ILE A 154 13.87 0.38 -6.22
CA ILE A 154 13.19 1.66 -6.45
C ILE A 154 13.98 2.77 -5.76
N SER A 155 14.48 3.74 -6.54
CA SER A 155 15.17 4.91 -6.00
C SER A 155 14.19 6.07 -5.79
N ILE A 156 13.87 6.35 -4.53
CA ILE A 156 13.13 7.56 -4.14
C ILE A 156 14.16 8.66 -3.87
N LYS A 157 14.19 9.69 -4.71
CA LYS A 157 15.08 10.85 -4.54
C LYS A 157 14.39 11.91 -3.68
N PRO A 158 15.15 12.76 -2.96
CA PRO A 158 14.60 13.96 -2.36
C PRO A 158 13.87 14.79 -3.42
N GLY A 159 12.69 15.30 -3.07
CA GLY A 159 12.02 16.31 -3.88
C GLY A 159 12.63 17.69 -3.64
N ASP A 160 12.22 18.66 -4.46
CA ASP A 160 12.54 20.06 -4.22
C ASP A 160 11.86 20.54 -2.93
N ALA A 161 12.55 21.38 -2.16
CA ALA A 161 11.97 21.99 -0.99
C ALA A 161 10.73 22.81 -1.40
N GLY A 162 9.62 22.62 -0.65
CA GLY A 162 8.44 23.44 -0.84
C GLY A 162 8.69 24.91 -0.47
N GLY A 163 7.86 25.81 -1.00
CA GLY A 163 7.88 27.21 -0.61
C GLY A 163 7.64 27.40 0.89
N GLN A 164 8.24 28.44 1.47
CA GLN A 164 8.05 28.79 2.88
C GLN A 164 6.57 29.13 3.15
N VAL A 165 5.97 28.45 4.13
CA VAL A 165 4.61 28.79 4.61
C VAL A 165 4.73 29.96 5.59
N THR A 166 4.55 31.18 5.09
CA THR A 166 4.54 32.38 5.93
C THR A 166 3.21 32.44 6.70
N ALA A 167 3.26 32.50 8.03
CA ALA A 167 2.07 32.75 8.84
C ALA A 167 1.47 34.11 8.45
N ALA A 168 0.19 34.16 8.10
CA ALA A 168 -0.51 35.43 7.95
C ALA A 168 -0.56 36.11 9.32
N ALA A 169 0.22 37.18 9.49
CA ALA A 169 0.15 37.99 10.69
C ALA A 169 -1.29 38.52 10.83
N ARG A 170 -1.96 38.19 11.94
CA ARG A 170 -3.12 38.97 12.40
C ARG A 170 -2.66 40.42 12.50
N CYS A 171 -3.13 41.28 11.60
CA CYS A 171 -2.90 42.71 11.68
C CYS A 171 -3.53 43.23 12.98
N PRO A 172 -2.76 43.78 13.95
CA PRO A 172 -3.31 44.27 15.22
C PRO A 172 -4.01 45.64 15.12
N CYS A 173 -4.17 46.20 13.92
CA CYS A 173 -4.68 47.55 13.75
C CYS A 173 -6.03 47.53 13.02
N CYS A 174 -7.13 47.36 13.77
CA CYS A 174 -8.45 47.93 13.49
C CYS A 174 -9.42 47.63 14.66
N THR A 175 -8.99 47.86 15.90
CA THR A 175 -9.95 48.22 16.97
C THR A 175 -10.17 49.73 16.86
N GLY A 176 -11.23 50.12 16.17
CA GLY A 176 -11.63 51.52 16.10
C GLY A 176 -12.50 51.77 14.89
N TRP A 177 -13.81 51.66 15.08
CA TRP A 177 -14.72 52.81 15.02
C TRP A 177 -15.99 52.44 15.80
N SER A 178 -16.43 53.41 16.61
CA SER A 178 -17.67 53.42 17.38
C SER A 178 -18.91 53.25 16.52
#